data_AF-I3R2W8-F1
#
_entry.id   AF-I3R2W8-F1
#
_cell.length_a   1.000
_cell.length_b   1.000
_cell.length_c   1.000
_cell.angle_alpha   90.00
_cell.angle_beta   90.00
_cell.angle_gamma   90.00
#
_symmetry.space_group_name_H-M   'P 1'
#
loop_
_entity.id
_entity.type
_entity.pdbx_description
1 polymer ?
#
loop_
_entity_poly.entity_id
_entity_poly.type
_entity_poly.pdbx_seq_one_letter_code
_entity_poly.pdbx_strand_id
1 'polypeptide(L)' 'MEFDLTKTVALLVGLVVLGTAALIGMGVMETNTVLMMVTPAMLAFGVICLAIGVKHGEYRTAN' A
#
# COMPACT_ATOMS: atom_id res chain seq x y z
N MET A 1 4.04 -16.51 -9.97
CA MET A 1 2.85 -15.76 -10.44
C MET A 1 3.34 -14.67 -11.38
N GLU A 2 2.68 -14.50 -12.51
CA GLU A 2 2.95 -13.36 -13.39
C GLU A 2 2.30 -12.11 -12.78
N PHE A 3 3.12 -11.10 -12.46
CA PHE A 3 2.67 -9.82 -11.92
C PHE A 3 2.30 -8.89 -13.06
N ASP A 4 1.01 -8.57 -13.15
CA ASP A 4 0.48 -7.54 -14.03
C ASP A 4 0.05 -6.32 -13.20
N LEU A 5 -0.33 -5.25 -13.89
CA LEU A 5 -0.77 -4.00 -13.24
C LEU A 5 -1.97 -4.25 -12.30
N THR A 6 -2.94 -5.05 -12.73
CA THR A 6 -4.16 -5.33 -11.97
C THR A 6 -3.84 -6.04 -10.67
N LYS A 7 -3.04 -7.12 -10.70
CA LYS A 7 -2.59 -7.85 -9.51
C LYS A 7 -1.75 -6.98 -8.59
N THR A 8 -0.90 -6.13 -9.16
CA THR A 8 -0.04 -5.21 -8.41
C THR A 8 -0.87 -4.19 -7.62
N VAL A 9 -1.87 -3.57 -8.27
CA VAL A 9 -2.80 -2.65 -7.60
C VAL A 9 -3.68 -3.39 -6.58
N ALA A 10 -4.18 -4.58 -6.93
CA ALA A 10 -4.99 -5.39 -6.02
C ALA A 10 -4.22 -5.77 -4.74
N LEU A 11 -2.93 -6.09 -4.85
CA LEU A 11 -2.07 -6.36 -3.70
C LEU A 11 -1.84 -5.11 -2.85
N LEU A 12 -1.59 -3.95 -3.46
CA LEU A 12 -1.45 -2.70 -2.72
C LEU A 12 -2.72 -2.40 -1.92
N VAL A 13 -3.88 -2.45 -2.57
CA VAL A 13 -5.18 -2.20 -1.91
C VAL A 13 -5.46 -3.25 -0.84
N GLY A 14 -5.18 -4.52 -1.13
CA GLY A 14 -5.33 -5.62 -0.17
C GLY A 14 -4.50 -5.40 1.09
N LEU A 15 -3.23 -4.99 0.95
CA LEU A 15 -2.35 -4.65 2.07
C LEU A 15 -2.87 -3.47 2.89
N VAL A 16 -3.36 -2.42 2.21
CA VAL A 16 -3.96 -1.25 2.88
C VAL A 16 -5.18 -1.66 3.70
N VAL A 17 -6.10 -2.43 3.11
CA VAL A 17 -7.30 -2.93 3.82
C VAL A 17 -6.93 -3.80 5.02
N LEU A 18 -5.97 -4.70 4.86
CA LEU A 18 -5.50 -5.57 5.94
C LEU A 18 -4.88 -4.76 7.09
N GLY A 19 -4.03 -3.80 6.77
CA GLY A 19 -3.41 -2.90 7.74
C GLY A 19 -4.44 -2.08 8.50
N THR A 20 -5.41 -1.49 7.79
CA THR A 20 -6.51 -0.73 8.40
C THR A 20 -7.35 -1.60 9.33
N ALA A 21 -7.75 -2.80 8.90
CA ALA A 21 -8.54 -3.72 9.73
C ALA A 21 -7.78 -4.15 10.99
N ALA A 22 -6.48 -4.44 10.86
CA ALA A 22 -5.62 -4.79 11.98
C ALA A 22 -5.51 -3.64 13.00
N LEU A 23 -5.28 -2.41 12.55
CA LEU A 23 -5.18 -1.24 13.43
C LEU A 23 -6.48 -0.98 14.19
N ILE A 24 -7.63 -1.11 13.54
CA ILE A 24 -8.94 -1.00 14.19
C ILE A 24 -9.10 -2.12 15.23
N GLY A 25 -8.78 -3.37 14.89
CA GLY A 25 -8.91 -4.51 15.78
C GLY A 25 -8.00 -4.46 17.01
N MET A 26 -6.84 -3.82 16.92
CA MET A 26 -5.90 -3.67 18.04
C MET A 26 -6.30 -2.57 19.03
N GLY A 27 -7.14 -1.61 18.65
CA GLY A 27 -7.64 -0.56 19.56
C GLY A 27 -6.55 0.39 20.09
N VAL A 28 -5.38 0.45 19.47
CA VAL A 28 -4.26 1.32 19.88
C VAL A 28 -4.42 2.78 19.47
N MET A 29 -5.41 3.08 18.64
CA MET A 29 -5.74 4.41 18.13
C MET A 29 -7.26 4.55 17.96
N GLU A 30 -7.77 5.78 18.06
CA GLU A 30 -9.16 6.09 17.71
C GLU A 30 -9.51 5.68 16.28
N THR A 31 -10.69 5.12 16.07
CA THR A 31 -11.11 4.61 14.74
C THR A 31 -11.12 5.73 13.70
N ASN A 32 -11.56 6.93 14.11
CA ASN A 32 -11.56 8.10 13.25
C ASN A 32 -10.13 8.47 12.79
N THR A 33 -9.14 8.38 13.69
CA THR A 33 -7.73 8.64 13.36
C THR A 33 -7.22 7.62 12.34
N VAL A 34 -7.57 6.34 12.52
CA VAL A 34 -7.17 5.29 11.57
C VAL A 34 -7.78 5.52 10.18
N LEU A 35 -9.07 5.84 10.10
CA LEU A 35 -9.78 5.97 8.82
C LEU A 35 -9.49 7.30 8.09
N MET A 36 -9.34 8.40 8.81
CA MET A 36 -9.22 9.74 8.22
C MET A 36 -7.77 10.23 8.10
N MET A 37 -6.81 9.63 8.82
CA MET A 37 -5.42 10.08 8.80
C MET A 37 -4.46 8.97 8.38
N VAL A 38 -4.50 7.81 9.05
CA VAL A 38 -3.52 6.74 8.82
C VAL A 38 -3.76 6.03 7.49
N THR A 39 -4.99 5.60 7.23
CA THR A 39 -5.33 4.86 5.99
C THR A 39 -5.05 5.67 4.72
N PRO A 40 -5.42 6.97 4.64
CA PRO A 40 -5.07 7.80 3.49
C PRO A 40 -3.56 7.99 3.31
N ALA A 41 -2.83 8.25 4.40
CA ALA A 41 -1.37 8.43 4.36
C ALA A 41 -0.65 7.14 3.94
N MET A 42 -1.08 5.99 4.48
CA MET A 42 -0.55 4.67 4.12
C MET A 42 -0.77 4.36 2.64
N LEU A 43 -1.96 4.64 2.10
CA LEU A 43 -2.25 4.45 0.68
C LEU A 43 -1.37 5.37 -0.19
N ALA A 44 -1.29 6.67 0.14
CA ALA A 44 -0.48 7.62 -0.61
C ALA A 44 1.00 7.23 -0.63
N PHE A 45 1.55 6.90 0.54
CA PHE A 45 2.93 6.44 0.65
C PHE A 45 3.17 5.13 -0.11
N GLY A 46 2.26 4.17 0.01
CA GLY A 46 2.32 2.90 -0.73
C GLY A 46 2.32 3.09 -2.25
N VAL A 47 1.50 4.00 -2.78
CA VAL A 47 1.50 4.36 -4.22
C VAL A 47 2.84 4.94 -4.64
N ILE A 48 3.42 5.84 -3.84
CA ILE A 48 4.74 6.44 -4.13
C ILE A 48 5.82 5.35 -4.17
N CYS A 49 5.88 4.49 -3.15
CA CYS A 49 6.84 3.39 -3.10
C CYS A 49 6.67 2.43 -4.27
N LEU A 50 5.44 2.12 -4.66
CA LEU A 50 5.14 1.25 -5.79
C LEU A 50 5.65 1.84 -7.11
N ALA A 51 5.36 3.12 -7.35
CA ALA A 51 5.82 3.82 -8.56
C ALA A 51 7.35 3.84 -8.66
N ILE A 52 8.03 4.21 -7.55
CA ILE A 52 9.49 4.25 -7.50
C ILE A 52 10.08 2.84 -7.67
N GLY A 53 9.52 1.84 -7.00
CA GLY A 53 10.00 0.45 -7.06
C GLY A 53 9.94 -0.14 -8.47
N VAL A 54 8.83 0.09 -9.20
CA VAL A 54 8.71 -0.32 -10.60
C VAL A 54 9.78 0.35 -11.47
N LYS A 55 9.98 1.66 -11.34
CA LYS A 55 11.01 2.39 -12.10
C LYS A 55 12.43 1.96 -11.77
N HIS A 56 12.71 1.64 -10.51
CA HIS A 56 13.99 1.09 -10.12
C HIS A 56 14.22 -0.31 -10.73
N GLY A 57 13.19 -1.15 -10.77
CA GLY A 57 13.26 -2.47 -11.42
C GLY A 57 13.51 -2.39 -12.93
N GLU A 58 12.80 -1.47 -13.62
CA GLU A 58 13.04 -1.18 -15.04
C GLU A 58 14.50 -0.75 -15.28
N TYR A 59 15.01 0.19 -14.47
CA TYR A 59 16.40 0.68 -14.57
C TYR A 59 17.43 -0.45 -14.43
N ARG A 60 17.26 -1.35 -13.44
CA ARG A 60 18.16 -2.49 -13.20
C ARG A 60 18.12 -3.57 -14.28
N THR A 61 17.04 -3.64 -15.05
CA THR A 61 16.91 -4.62 -16.14
C THR A 61 17.50 -4.08 -17.43
N ALA A 62 17.49 -2.76 -17.60
CA ALA A 62 18.01 -2.09 -18.79
C ALA A 62 19.53 -1.86 -18.78
N ASN A 63 20.22 -2.02 -17.63
CA ASN A 63 21.64 -1.76 -17.44
C ASN A 63 22.29 -2.79 -16.52
#